data_AF-X0L9I2-F1
#
_entry.id   AF-X0L9I2-F1
#
_cell.length_a   1.000
_cell.length_b   1.000
_cell.length_c   1.000
_cell.angle_alpha   90.00
_cell.angle_beta   90.00
_cell.angle_gamma   90.00
#
_symmetry.space_group_name_H-M   'P 1'
#
loop_
_entity.id
_entity.type
_entity.pdbx_description
1 polymer ?
#
loop_
_entity_poly.entity_id
_entity_poly.type
_entity_poly.pdbx_seq_one_letter_code
_entity_poly.pdbx_strand_id
1 'polypeptide(L)'
;MSTEVRPSPIGGPQTTQALSQRLASIAASHPATLDLQRKINVEVTRSVLSVREEYIQDNLTSTTLAGLHAISPPPFVYKDDAAGGLLAFYHLGHKLSGHSGLVHGGIAAVLLDECMGRASFPRLTGKISVTANLNLNYKSPIEVDSIILIRADVMEVQGRKAWVRGVIENAEDGTVFVEATGLFIEPKWADSLAKLL
;
A
#
# COMPACT_ATOMS: atom_id res chain seq x y z
N MET A 1 -35.42 -15.80 8.55
CA MET A 1 -34.80 -15.61 7.24
C MET A 1 -33.37 -16.09 7.36
N SER A 2 -33.10 -17.30 6.87
CA SER A 2 -31.80 -17.96 6.96
C SER A 2 -30.88 -17.34 5.92
N THR A 3 -29.82 -16.66 6.35
CA THR A 3 -28.75 -16.20 5.45
C THR A 3 -27.87 -17.40 5.11
N GLU A 4 -28.13 -18.03 3.97
CA GLU A 4 -27.18 -18.95 3.35
C GLU A 4 -25.90 -18.18 3.05
N VAL A 5 -24.85 -18.47 3.81
CA VAL A 5 -23.48 -18.08 3.48
C VAL A 5 -23.13 -18.80 2.19
N ARG A 6 -23.11 -18.07 1.07
CA ARG A 6 -22.58 -18.61 -0.19
C ARG A 6 -21.13 -19.02 0.07
N PRO A 7 -20.71 -20.25 -0.28
CA PRO A 7 -19.31 -20.61 -0.20
C PRO A 7 -18.52 -19.65 -1.10
N SER A 8 -17.53 -18.96 -0.52
CA SER A 8 -16.57 -18.17 -1.30
C SER A 8 -15.98 -19.07 -2.38
N PRO A 9 -15.89 -18.61 -3.63
CA PRO A 9 -15.15 -19.32 -4.66
C PRO A 9 -13.67 -19.14 -4.31
N ILE A 10 -13.17 -19.96 -3.37
CA ILE A 10 -11.74 -20.07 -3.14
C ILE A 10 -11.18 -20.63 -4.45
N GLY A 11 -10.67 -19.74 -5.30
CA GLY A 11 -9.89 -20.14 -6.46
C GLY A 11 -8.82 -21.11 -5.98
N GLY A 12 -8.69 -22.26 -6.65
CA GLY A 12 -7.75 -23.30 -6.24
C GLY A 12 -6.35 -22.73 -6.02
N PRO A 13 -5.51 -23.38 -5.18
CA PRO A 13 -4.24 -22.81 -4.73
C PRO A 13 -3.37 -22.39 -5.92
N GLN A 14 -3.27 -21.08 -6.14
CA GLN A 14 -2.31 -20.54 -7.10
C GLN A 14 -0.91 -20.71 -6.51
N THR A 15 0.04 -21.19 -7.32
CA THR A 15 1.43 -21.26 -6.90
C THR A 15 1.99 -19.85 -6.69
N THR A 16 2.92 -19.68 -5.75
CA THR A 16 3.57 -18.37 -5.48
C THR A 16 4.16 -17.75 -6.76
N GLN A 17 4.62 -18.59 -7.70
CA GLN A 17 5.14 -18.14 -8.99
C GLN A 17 4.05 -17.61 -9.93
N ALA A 18 2.93 -18.32 -10.06
CA ALA A 18 1.81 -17.89 -10.90
C ALA A 18 1.22 -16.57 -10.37
N LEU A 19 1.05 -16.45 -9.06
CA LEU A 19 0.58 -15.22 -8.43
C LEU A 19 1.54 -14.04 -8.65
N SER A 20 2.86 -14.29 -8.59
CA SER A 20 3.88 -13.28 -8.91
C SER A 20 3.82 -12.80 -10.35
N GLN A 21 3.64 -13.71 -11.30
CA GLN A 21 3.45 -13.34 -12.71
C GLN A 21 2.14 -12.56 -12.90
N ARG A 22 1.06 -12.96 -12.24
CA ARG A 22 -0.23 -12.25 -12.30
C ARG A 22 -0.13 -10.84 -11.74
N LEU A 23 0.44 -10.67 -10.54
CA LEU A 23 0.64 -9.37 -9.93
C LEU A 23 1.53 -8.46 -10.80
N ALA A 24 2.61 -9.00 -11.38
CA ALA A 24 3.48 -8.27 -12.29
C ALA A 24 2.76 -7.82 -13.56
N SER A 25 1.95 -8.71 -14.15
CA SER A 25 1.15 -8.42 -15.33
C SER A 25 0.15 -7.30 -15.08
N ILE A 26 -0.61 -7.38 -13.98
CA ILE A 26 -1.58 -6.35 -13.59
C ILE A 26 -0.85 -5.02 -13.34
N ALA A 27 0.20 -5.01 -12.52
CA ALA A 27 0.95 -3.79 -12.22
C ALA A 27 1.54 -3.14 -13.48
N ALA A 28 2.10 -3.91 -14.41
CA ALA A 28 2.72 -3.38 -15.62
C ALA A 28 1.72 -2.88 -16.69
N SER A 29 0.50 -3.43 -16.71
CA SER A 29 -0.53 -3.09 -17.71
C SER A 29 -1.59 -2.13 -17.21
N HIS A 30 -1.60 -1.83 -15.90
CA HIS A 30 -2.60 -0.95 -15.30
C HIS A 30 -2.53 0.48 -15.89
N PRO A 31 -3.66 1.10 -16.28
CA PRO A 31 -3.64 2.45 -16.88
C PRO A 31 -2.86 3.48 -16.05
N ALA A 32 -3.00 3.42 -14.73
CA ALA A 32 -2.29 4.29 -13.79
C ALA A 32 -0.76 4.19 -13.84
N THR A 33 -0.22 2.99 -14.09
CA THR A 33 1.24 2.80 -14.17
C THR A 33 1.77 3.19 -15.54
N LEU A 34 0.99 2.98 -16.61
CA LEU A 34 1.35 3.43 -17.95
C LEU A 34 1.56 4.95 -18.01
N ASP A 35 0.74 5.72 -17.29
CA ASP A 35 0.91 7.18 -17.20
C ASP A 35 2.19 7.58 -16.46
N LEU A 36 2.55 6.83 -15.40
CA LEU A 36 3.77 7.07 -14.63
C LEU A 36 5.03 6.65 -15.39
N GLN A 37 5.02 5.51 -16.08
CA GLN A 37 6.17 4.98 -16.82
C GLN A 37 6.62 5.89 -17.97
N ARG A 38 5.77 6.80 -18.44
CA ARG A 38 6.13 7.84 -19.42
C ARG A 38 6.96 8.97 -18.82
N LYS A 39 7.03 9.08 -17.49
CA LYS A 39 7.81 10.10 -16.78
C LYS A 39 9.25 9.61 -16.55
N ILE A 40 10.21 10.53 -16.62
CA ILE A 40 11.65 10.23 -16.58
C ILE A 40 12.14 9.76 -15.19
N ASN A 41 11.38 10.02 -14.11
CA ASN A 41 11.84 9.85 -12.72
C ASN A 41 10.94 8.97 -11.85
N VAL A 42 10.33 7.92 -12.42
CA VAL A 42 9.52 6.97 -11.63
C VAL A 42 10.37 5.78 -11.19
N GLU A 43 10.51 5.61 -9.88
CA GLU A 43 11.19 4.46 -9.29
C GLU A 43 10.21 3.29 -9.13
N VAL A 44 10.63 2.08 -9.50
CA VAL A 44 9.87 0.85 -9.28
C VAL A 44 10.57 -0.03 -8.25
N THR A 45 9.93 -0.28 -7.11
CA THR A 45 10.48 -1.06 -5.99
C THR A 45 9.58 -2.21 -5.58
N ARG A 46 10.13 -3.12 -4.75
CA ARG A 46 9.39 -4.26 -4.17
C ARG A 46 9.01 -4.07 -2.70
N SER A 47 9.25 -2.86 -2.18
CA SER A 47 8.88 -2.40 -0.84
C SER A 47 8.53 -0.91 -0.91
N VAL A 48 7.58 -0.48 -0.07
CA VAL A 48 7.19 0.93 0.03
C VAL A 48 8.30 1.73 0.70
N LEU A 49 8.71 1.31 1.89
CA LEU A 49 9.84 1.89 2.61
C LEU A 49 11.16 1.24 2.17
N SER A 50 12.14 2.09 1.86
CA SER A 50 13.53 1.66 1.73
C SER A 50 14.09 1.62 3.14
N VAL A 51 14.09 0.44 3.76
CA VAL A 51 14.64 0.21 5.12
C VAL A 51 16.02 -0.40 4.96
N ARG A 52 16.98 0.03 5.78
CA ARG A 52 18.32 -0.59 5.78
C ARG A 52 18.25 -2.07 6.15
N GLU A 53 19.10 -2.88 5.55
CA GLU A 53 19.07 -4.34 5.67
C GLU A 53 19.07 -4.85 7.12
N GLU A 54 19.87 -4.21 7.98
CA GLU A 54 19.97 -4.52 9.41
C GLU A 54 18.68 -4.30 10.20
N TYR A 55 17.74 -3.49 9.69
CA TYR A 55 16.46 -3.17 10.34
C TYR A 55 15.24 -3.80 9.64
N ILE A 56 15.44 -4.56 8.55
CA ILE A 56 14.32 -5.18 7.82
C ILE A 56 13.51 -6.10 8.73
N GLN A 57 14.16 -6.79 9.68
CA GLN A 57 13.50 -7.72 10.60
C GLN A 57 12.41 -7.04 11.45
N ASP A 58 12.57 -5.74 11.71
CA ASP A 58 11.66 -4.93 12.53
C ASP A 58 10.57 -4.24 11.70
N ASN A 59 10.51 -4.47 10.39
CA ASN A 59 9.51 -3.85 9.51
C ASN A 59 8.24 -4.72 9.38
N LEU A 60 7.12 -4.20 9.89
CA LEU A 60 5.84 -4.91 9.96
C LEU A 60 5.37 -5.52 8.62
N THR A 61 5.42 -4.77 7.52
CA THR A 61 4.87 -5.18 6.22
C THR A 61 5.82 -6.04 5.40
N SER A 62 7.13 -5.95 5.68
CA SER A 62 8.16 -6.79 5.07
C SER A 62 8.37 -8.11 5.82
N THR A 63 7.90 -8.23 7.08
CA THR A 63 8.08 -9.43 7.89
C THR A 63 6.77 -10.00 8.42
N THR A 64 6.21 -9.46 9.49
CA THR A 64 5.09 -10.05 10.25
C THR A 64 3.85 -10.24 9.39
N LEU A 65 3.59 -9.30 8.47
CA LEU A 65 2.47 -9.38 7.54
C LEU A 65 2.85 -10.00 6.19
N ALA A 66 4.12 -10.34 5.97
CA ALA A 66 4.60 -10.94 4.74
C ALA A 66 4.60 -12.48 4.80
N GLY A 67 4.57 -13.10 3.62
CA GLY A 67 4.75 -14.54 3.46
C GLY A 67 3.54 -15.25 2.87
N LEU A 68 3.66 -16.56 2.71
CA LEU A 68 2.65 -17.37 2.01
C LEU A 68 1.28 -17.23 2.68
N HIS A 69 0.27 -16.90 1.85
CA HIS A 69 -1.10 -16.59 2.24
C HIS A 69 -1.29 -15.32 3.08
N ALA A 70 -0.26 -14.49 3.23
CA ALA A 70 -0.34 -13.14 3.79
C ALA A 70 -0.04 -12.11 2.67
N ILE A 71 0.79 -11.10 2.92
CA ILE A 71 1.35 -10.26 1.86
C ILE A 71 2.40 -11.09 1.13
N SER A 72 2.01 -11.68 0.00
CA SER A 72 2.90 -12.40 -0.89
C SER A 72 2.28 -12.50 -2.27
N PRO A 73 3.08 -12.35 -3.34
CA PRO A 73 4.50 -11.98 -3.35
C PRO A 73 4.70 -10.52 -2.88
N PRO A 74 5.95 -10.03 -2.75
CA PRO A 74 6.19 -8.62 -2.44
C PRO A 74 5.42 -7.68 -3.40
N PRO A 75 5.06 -6.46 -2.97
CA PRO A 75 4.28 -5.55 -3.80
C PRO A 75 5.07 -4.98 -4.97
N PHE A 76 4.40 -4.48 -6.01
CA PHE A 76 5.02 -3.57 -6.98
C PHE A 76 4.69 -2.14 -6.56
N VAL A 77 5.71 -1.32 -6.34
CA VAL A 77 5.54 0.07 -5.90
C VAL A 77 6.14 1.00 -6.93
N TYR A 78 5.38 1.98 -7.39
CA TYR A 78 5.79 3.03 -8.32
C TYR A 78 5.78 4.35 -7.56
N LYS A 79 6.92 5.04 -7.53
CA LYS A 79 7.10 6.29 -6.77
C LYS A 79 7.35 7.44 -7.73
N ASP A 80 6.48 8.45 -7.68
CA ASP A 80 6.65 9.73 -8.36
C ASP A 80 7.06 10.78 -7.32
N ASP A 81 8.32 10.73 -6.92
CA ASP A 81 8.85 11.59 -5.85
C ASP A 81 8.77 13.09 -6.24
N ALA A 82 8.79 13.40 -7.54
CA ALA A 82 8.64 14.78 -8.02
C ALA A 82 7.25 15.34 -7.71
N ALA A 83 6.19 14.55 -7.95
CA ALA A 83 4.82 14.93 -7.66
C ALA A 83 4.39 14.65 -6.20
N GLY A 84 5.11 13.79 -5.47
CA GLY A 84 4.65 13.26 -4.18
C GLY A 84 3.54 12.22 -4.37
N GLY A 85 3.65 11.39 -5.40
CA GLY A 85 2.69 10.34 -5.73
C GLY A 85 3.27 8.94 -5.52
N LEU A 86 2.41 7.99 -5.17
CA LEU A 86 2.77 6.58 -5.01
C LEU A 86 1.63 5.68 -5.47
N LEU A 87 1.97 4.65 -6.25
CA LEU A 87 1.08 3.52 -6.55
C LEU A 87 1.68 2.25 -5.96
N ALA A 88 0.89 1.41 -5.30
CA ALA A 88 1.34 0.13 -4.80
C ALA A 88 0.33 -0.98 -5.08
N PHE A 89 0.80 -2.07 -5.68
CA PHE A 89 0.00 -3.24 -6.00
C PHE A 89 0.32 -4.36 -5.02
N TYR A 90 -0.68 -4.83 -4.30
CA TYR A 90 -0.56 -5.89 -3.31
C TYR A 90 -1.49 -7.05 -3.66
N HIS A 91 -1.04 -8.28 -3.41
CA HIS A 91 -1.94 -9.40 -3.18
C HIS A 91 -2.12 -9.60 -1.68
N LEU A 92 -3.37 -9.77 -1.24
CA LEU A 92 -3.72 -9.93 0.17
C LEU A 92 -4.31 -11.31 0.45
N GLY A 93 -3.49 -12.23 0.97
CA GLY A 93 -3.93 -13.60 1.21
C GLY A 93 -4.80 -13.78 2.46
N HIS A 94 -5.43 -14.95 2.58
CA HIS A 94 -6.41 -15.25 3.63
C HIS A 94 -5.90 -15.17 5.08
N LYS A 95 -4.60 -15.22 5.37
CA LYS A 95 -4.08 -15.01 6.74
C LYS A 95 -4.26 -13.57 7.23
N LEU A 96 -4.59 -12.64 6.33
CA LEU A 96 -4.92 -11.25 6.64
C LEU A 96 -6.42 -11.05 6.92
N SER A 97 -7.20 -12.13 7.01
CA SER A 97 -8.65 -12.06 7.22
C SER A 97 -9.01 -11.48 8.59
N GLY A 98 -10.07 -10.67 8.62
CA GLY A 98 -10.74 -10.30 9.88
C GLY A 98 -12.02 -11.10 10.09
N HIS A 99 -12.78 -11.28 9.02
CA HIS A 99 -13.91 -12.21 8.94
C HIS A 99 -13.62 -13.22 7.82
N SER A 100 -14.25 -14.40 7.86
CA SER A 100 -14.03 -15.43 6.85
C SER A 100 -14.23 -14.88 5.44
N GLY A 101 -13.22 -15.00 4.58
CA GLY A 101 -13.24 -14.52 3.19
C GLY A 101 -12.96 -13.03 2.98
N LEU A 102 -12.82 -12.23 4.06
CA LEU A 102 -12.63 -10.78 3.98
C LEU A 102 -11.36 -10.34 4.72
N VAL A 103 -10.53 -9.56 4.04
CA VAL A 103 -9.34 -8.93 4.64
C VAL A 103 -9.77 -8.03 5.80
N HIS A 104 -9.02 -8.09 6.91
CA HIS A 104 -9.28 -7.26 8.08
C HIS A 104 -9.07 -5.77 7.74
N GLY A 105 -10.02 -4.90 8.09
CA GLY A 105 -9.95 -3.47 7.77
C GLY A 105 -8.68 -2.78 8.31
N GLY A 106 -8.17 -3.25 9.45
CA GLY A 106 -6.87 -2.80 9.99
C GLY A 106 -5.67 -3.02 9.06
N ILE A 107 -5.72 -4.02 8.16
CA ILE A 107 -4.66 -4.23 7.15
C ILE A 107 -4.70 -3.13 6.10
N ALA A 108 -5.90 -2.74 5.65
CA ALA A 108 -6.05 -1.57 4.78
C ALA A 108 -5.50 -0.31 5.45
N ALA A 109 -5.76 -0.13 6.75
CA ALA A 109 -5.21 1.00 7.51
C ALA A 109 -3.68 1.01 7.56
N VAL A 110 -3.04 -0.13 7.86
CA VAL A 110 -1.58 -0.27 7.86
C VAL A 110 -0.98 0.09 6.51
N LEU A 111 -1.54 -0.46 5.42
CA LEU A 111 -0.99 -0.24 4.08
C LEU A 111 -1.19 1.20 3.59
N LEU A 112 -2.33 1.82 3.90
CA LEU A 112 -2.57 3.24 3.60
C LEU A 112 -1.64 4.15 4.39
N ASP A 113 -1.44 3.89 5.69
CA ASP A 113 -0.51 4.65 6.53
C ASP A 113 0.91 4.65 5.94
N GLU A 114 1.42 3.46 5.61
CA GLU A 114 2.75 3.28 5.05
C GLU A 114 2.89 3.98 3.68
N CYS A 115 1.95 3.76 2.77
CA CYS A 115 1.97 4.33 1.41
C CYS A 115 1.86 5.85 1.43
N MET A 116 0.93 6.40 2.20
CA MET A 116 0.71 7.83 2.30
C MET A 116 1.88 8.53 3.01
N GLY A 117 2.44 7.91 4.04
CA GLY A 117 3.64 8.38 4.71
C GLY A 117 4.81 8.48 3.74
N ARG A 118 5.11 7.39 3.02
CA ARG A 118 6.20 7.38 2.02
C ARG A 118 6.00 8.38 0.89
N ALA A 119 4.76 8.59 0.43
CA ALA A 119 4.47 9.59 -0.60
C ALA A 119 4.82 11.03 -0.13
N SER A 120 4.69 11.30 1.16
CA SER A 120 5.01 12.62 1.73
C SER A 120 6.50 12.90 1.91
N PHE A 121 7.33 11.86 2.08
CA PHE A 121 8.77 12.00 2.33
C PHE A 121 9.46 12.95 1.35
N PRO A 122 9.43 12.75 0.02
CA PRO A 122 10.17 13.61 -0.92
C PRO A 122 9.68 15.06 -0.94
N ARG A 123 8.52 15.36 -0.35
CA ARG A 123 7.90 16.69 -0.30
C ARG A 123 8.24 17.48 0.97
N LEU A 124 8.92 16.84 1.93
CA LEU A 124 9.38 17.44 3.18
C LEU A 124 10.89 17.66 3.16
N THR A 125 11.38 18.66 3.90
CA THR A 125 12.79 19.05 3.88
C THR A 125 13.69 17.94 4.40
N GLY A 126 13.33 17.33 5.53
CA GLY A 126 14.05 16.21 6.15
C GLY A 126 13.81 14.87 5.48
N LYS A 127 13.03 14.83 4.39
CA LYS A 127 12.64 13.63 3.64
C LYS A 127 12.05 12.49 4.47
N ILE A 128 11.39 12.84 5.58
CA ILE A 128 10.80 11.89 6.50
C ILE A 128 9.61 12.50 7.20
N SER A 129 8.66 11.64 7.57
CA SER A 129 7.48 12.04 8.31
C SER A 129 6.98 10.93 9.21
N VAL A 130 6.24 11.30 10.24
CA VAL A 130 5.44 10.39 11.05
C VAL A 130 3.96 10.75 10.96
N THR A 131 3.09 9.77 11.14
CA THR A 131 1.64 9.95 11.12
C THR A 131 1.19 10.75 12.34
N ALA A 132 0.47 11.86 12.12
CA ALA A 132 -0.19 12.62 13.18
C ALA A 132 -1.69 12.37 13.20
N ASN A 133 -2.30 12.16 12.03
CA ASN A 133 -3.70 11.75 11.91
C ASN A 133 -3.87 10.85 10.69
N LEU A 134 -4.72 9.84 10.82
CA LEU A 134 -5.17 9.00 9.72
C LEU A 134 -6.69 8.82 9.85
N ASN A 135 -7.42 9.22 8.82
CA ASN A 135 -8.87 9.08 8.73
C ASN A 135 -9.19 8.18 7.54
N LEU A 136 -10.01 7.15 7.76
CA LEU A 136 -10.40 6.16 6.75
C LEU A 136 -11.91 6.05 6.65
N ASN A 137 -12.39 5.90 5.42
CA ASN A 137 -13.78 5.62 5.09
C ASN A 137 -13.83 4.30 4.30
N TYR A 138 -14.30 3.24 4.96
CA TYR A 138 -14.49 1.93 4.34
C TYR A 138 -15.79 1.93 3.52
N LYS A 139 -15.68 1.73 2.21
CA LYS A 139 -16.79 1.83 1.25
C LYS A 139 -17.34 0.47 0.85
N SER A 140 -16.45 -0.51 0.67
CA SER A 140 -16.78 -1.86 0.25
C SER A 140 -15.78 -2.87 0.83
N PRO A 141 -16.18 -4.15 1.01
CA PRO A 141 -15.31 -5.16 1.60
C PRO A 141 -14.18 -5.55 0.64
N ILE A 142 -13.00 -5.84 1.19
CA ILE A 142 -11.86 -6.39 0.45
C ILE A 142 -11.90 -7.90 0.59
N GLU A 143 -12.12 -8.61 -0.51
CA GLU A 143 -12.06 -10.07 -0.54
C GLU A 143 -10.61 -10.55 -0.40
N VAL A 144 -10.42 -11.68 0.29
CA VAL A 144 -9.09 -12.32 0.36
C VAL A 144 -8.68 -12.87 -0.99
N ASP A 145 -7.38 -13.01 -1.17
CA ASP A 145 -6.72 -13.43 -2.42
C ASP A 145 -6.98 -12.50 -3.63
N SER A 146 -7.51 -11.29 -3.37
CA SER A 146 -7.64 -10.21 -4.34
C SER A 146 -6.32 -9.46 -4.54
N ILE A 147 -6.20 -8.79 -5.68
CA ILE A 147 -5.11 -7.85 -5.96
C ILE A 147 -5.66 -6.43 -5.87
N ILE A 148 -5.10 -5.65 -4.97
CA ILE A 148 -5.48 -4.26 -4.73
C ILE A 148 -4.45 -3.30 -5.33
N LEU A 149 -4.92 -2.11 -5.68
CA LEU A 149 -4.11 -0.95 -5.98
C LEU A 149 -4.32 0.09 -4.89
N ILE A 150 -3.23 0.54 -4.28
CA ILE A 150 -3.20 1.70 -3.39
C ILE A 150 -2.65 2.89 -4.17
N ARG A 151 -3.36 4.02 -4.12
CA ARG A 151 -2.90 5.31 -4.64
C ARG A 151 -2.71 6.25 -3.47
N ALA A 152 -1.59 6.94 -3.42
CA ALA A 152 -1.36 8.01 -2.47
C ALA A 152 -0.83 9.26 -3.19
N ASP A 153 -1.43 10.41 -2.92
CA ASP A 153 -1.01 11.69 -3.49
C ASP A 153 -0.90 12.74 -2.39
N VAL A 154 0.23 13.45 -2.34
CA VAL A 154 0.39 14.63 -1.50
C VAL A 154 -0.48 15.76 -2.05
N MET A 155 -1.42 16.22 -1.23
CA MET A 155 -2.35 17.29 -1.57
C MET A 155 -1.74 18.66 -1.30
N GLU A 156 -1.10 18.82 -0.15
CA GLU A 156 -0.56 20.10 0.31
C GLU A 156 0.60 19.89 1.28
N VAL A 157 1.57 20.80 1.26
CA VAL A 157 2.64 20.89 2.26
C VAL A 157 2.69 22.30 2.84
N GLN A 158 2.65 22.41 4.17
CA GLN A 158 2.83 23.67 4.89
C GLN A 158 3.87 23.50 6.01
N GLY A 159 5.07 24.02 5.79
CA GLY A 159 6.19 23.86 6.73
C GLY A 159 6.51 22.38 6.95
N ARG A 160 6.33 21.89 8.18
CA ARG A 160 6.59 20.48 8.55
C ARG A 160 5.38 19.55 8.37
N LYS A 161 4.27 20.02 7.80
CA LYS A 161 3.02 19.27 7.67
C LYS A 161 2.77 18.92 6.21
N ALA A 162 2.44 17.67 5.94
CA ALA A 162 1.99 17.20 4.63
C ALA A 162 0.61 16.54 4.78
N TRP A 163 -0.36 17.00 3.98
CA TRP A 163 -1.65 16.35 3.86
C TRP A 163 -1.64 15.45 2.64
N VAL A 164 -2.04 14.21 2.83
CA VAL A 164 -1.98 13.16 1.80
C VAL A 164 -3.34 12.52 1.69
N ARG A 165 -3.80 12.29 0.46
CA ARG A 165 -4.97 11.44 0.20
C ARG A 165 -4.51 10.04 -0.17
N GLY A 166 -5.30 9.04 0.21
CA GLY A 166 -5.07 7.65 -0.15
C GLY A 166 -6.36 6.98 -0.61
N VAL A 167 -6.26 6.06 -1.56
CA VAL A 167 -7.38 5.21 -2.00
C VAL A 167 -6.88 3.79 -2.17
N ILE A 168 -7.64 2.81 -1.67
CA ILE A 168 -7.50 1.40 -2.03
C ILE A 168 -8.65 1.03 -2.97
N GLU A 169 -8.32 0.46 -4.11
CA GLU A 169 -9.27 -0.07 -5.09
C GLU A 169 -8.88 -1.46 -5.56
N ASN A 170 -9.84 -2.17 -6.15
CA ASN A 170 -9.56 -3.39 -6.89
C ASN A 170 -8.72 -3.04 -8.13
N ALA A 171 -7.57 -3.69 -8.29
CA ALA A 171 -6.67 -3.40 -9.40
C ALA A 171 -7.20 -3.84 -10.77
N GLU A 172 -8.25 -4.64 -10.83
CA GLU A 172 -8.82 -5.15 -12.09
C GLU A 172 -10.07 -4.39 -12.53
N ASP A 173 -11.01 -4.15 -11.60
CA ASP A 173 -12.30 -3.51 -11.92
C ASP A 173 -12.47 -2.07 -11.40
N GLY A 174 -11.52 -1.58 -10.59
CA GLY A 174 -11.53 -0.21 -10.06
C GLY A 174 -12.53 0.03 -8.91
N THR A 175 -13.14 -1.01 -8.34
CA THR A 175 -14.03 -0.86 -7.18
C THR A 175 -13.28 -0.25 -6.01
N VAL A 176 -13.75 0.89 -5.50
CA VAL A 176 -13.14 1.57 -4.34
C VAL A 176 -13.52 0.84 -3.06
N PHE A 177 -12.50 0.36 -2.34
CA PHE A 177 -12.63 -0.31 -1.05
C PHE A 177 -12.53 0.68 0.11
N VAL A 178 -11.51 1.53 0.10
CA VAL A 178 -11.23 2.45 1.21
C VAL A 178 -10.71 3.77 0.68
N GLU A 179 -11.24 4.88 1.19
CA GLU A 179 -10.69 6.22 0.98
C GLU A 179 -10.07 6.72 2.28
N ALA A 180 -8.95 7.43 2.20
CA ALA A 180 -8.29 7.97 3.36
C ALA A 180 -7.73 9.37 3.14
N THR A 181 -7.64 10.11 4.23
CA THR A 181 -6.86 11.35 4.34
C THR A 181 -5.95 11.23 5.54
N GLY A 182 -4.72 11.72 5.41
CA GLY A 182 -3.72 11.66 6.47
C GLY A 182 -2.97 12.97 6.60
N LEU A 183 -2.60 13.27 7.84
CA LEU A 183 -1.68 14.34 8.18
C LEU A 183 -0.38 13.70 8.65
N PHE A 184 0.69 13.98 7.92
CA PHE A 184 2.04 13.53 8.21
C PHE A 184 2.89 14.73 8.62
N ILE A 185 3.74 14.54 9.62
CA ILE A 185 4.56 15.61 10.19
C ILE A 185 6.03 15.22 10.15
N GLU A 186 6.88 16.09 9.61
CA GLU A 186 8.33 16.00 9.77
C GLU A 186 8.68 16.23 11.25
N PRO A 187 9.18 15.22 11.98
CA PRO A 187 9.50 15.38 13.39
C PRO A 187 10.72 16.31 13.56
N LYS A 188 10.80 17.03 14.68
CA LYS A 188 11.97 17.88 14.99
C LYS A 188 13.29 17.10 15.12
N TRP A 189 13.21 15.77 15.20
CA TRP A 189 14.30 14.82 15.36
C TRP A 189 14.46 13.94 14.10
N ALA A 190 14.08 14.48 12.93
CA ALA A 190 14.15 13.82 11.63
C ALA A 190 15.51 13.18 11.33
N ASP A 191 16.62 13.86 11.65
CA ASP A 191 17.98 13.36 11.40
C ASP A 191 18.30 12.03 12.09
N SER A 192 17.63 11.74 13.21
CA SER A 192 17.80 10.46 13.91
C SER A 192 17.04 9.33 13.23
N LEU A 193 15.88 9.61 12.64
CA LEU A 193 15.07 8.63 11.91
C LEU A 193 15.59 8.37 10.50
N ALA A 194 16.14 9.39 9.83
CA ALA A 194 16.74 9.27 8.51
C ALA A 194 17.96 8.32 8.49
N LYS A 195 18.43 7.86 9.65
CA LYS A 195 19.49 6.84 9.77
C LYS A 195 18.95 5.41 9.72
N LEU A 196 17.65 5.23 9.89
CA LEU A 196 16.95 3.93 9.93
C LEU A 196 16.38 3.54 8.56
N LEU A 197 16.03 4.54 7.75
CA LEU A 197 15.53 4.43 6.38
C LEU A 197 16.65 4.78 5.40
#